data_AF-A0A359ILZ9-F1
#
_entry.id   AF-A0A359ILZ9-F1
#
_cell.length_a   1.000
_cell.length_b   1.000
_cell.length_c   1.000
_cell.angle_alpha   90.00
_cell.angle_beta   90.00
_cell.angle_gamma   90.00
#
_symmetry.space_group_name_H-M   'P 1'
#
loop_
_entity.id
_entity.type
_entity.pdbx_description
1 polymer ?
#
loop_
_entity_poly.entity_id
_entity_poly.type
_entity_poly.pdbx_seq_one_letter_code
_entity_poly.pdbx_strand_id
1 'polypeptide(L)'
;MFDEVPELTYEKIGSNYIGSVVDSDGSIIASEFLKWERFGDAFAGRELSLKMKDGSIQKIKDHWFDCGSYKEHGEFIGIGAGTLEYLQDCFVFHGYNINKETFMKMVNEYLTRDKLYEYKECEEWCKLQYDWYDVIVNGKKIPYLMNERGNMIEKETKKHVYPRENVMKKVNGRYKEYTYFKFKYKNNYGNLVKIESNYLNVLKATLPFSEEEIKEKCKLPK
;
A
#
# COMPACT_ATOMS: atom_id res chain seq x y z
N MET A 1 -16.40 -10.43 10.20
CA MET A 1 -15.28 -9.78 10.92
C MET A 1 -14.65 -8.85 9.91
N PHE A 2 -14.50 -7.54 10.19
CA PHE A 2 -14.19 -6.44 9.24
C PHE A 2 -13.47 -6.82 7.93
N ASP A 3 -14.21 -7.36 6.96
CA ASP A 3 -13.71 -7.54 5.58
C ASP A 3 -13.64 -6.18 4.85
N GLU A 4 -14.31 -5.17 5.40
CA GLU A 4 -14.36 -3.80 4.94
C GLU A 4 -14.13 -2.84 6.11
N VAL A 5 -13.55 -1.67 5.83
CA VAL A 5 -13.42 -0.58 6.81
C VAL A 5 -14.83 -0.10 7.17
N PRO A 6 -15.22 -0.10 8.45
CA PRO A 6 -16.58 0.25 8.81
C PRO A 6 -16.85 1.74 8.59
N GLU A 7 -18.06 2.04 8.12
CA GLU A 7 -18.50 3.42 7.93
C GLU A 7 -18.81 4.07 9.29
N LEU A 8 -18.05 5.12 9.63
CA LEU A 8 -18.30 5.92 10.83
C LEU A 8 -19.54 6.81 10.66
N THR A 9 -20.31 6.93 11.74
CA THR A 9 -21.37 7.96 11.85
C THR A 9 -21.03 8.94 12.97
N TYR A 10 -21.27 10.22 12.69
CA TYR A 10 -20.83 11.32 13.56
C TYR A 10 -21.98 11.94 14.33
N GLU A 11 -21.70 12.38 15.54
CA GLU A 11 -22.56 13.28 16.30
C GLU A 11 -21.77 14.50 16.76
N LYS A 12 -22.50 15.58 17.07
CA LYS A 12 -21.89 16.81 17.57
C LYS A 12 -21.97 16.86 19.09
N ILE A 13 -20.82 16.85 19.75
CA ILE A 13 -20.72 17.01 21.21
C ILE A 13 -20.02 18.35 21.49
N GLY A 14 -20.78 19.33 21.97
CA GLY A 14 -20.31 20.71 22.10
C GLY A 14 -19.89 21.28 20.74
N SER A 15 -18.60 21.61 20.61
CA SER A 15 -18.00 22.11 19.37
C SER A 15 -17.32 21.03 18.53
N ASN A 16 -17.36 19.77 18.95
CA ASN A 16 -16.58 18.69 18.36
C ASN A 16 -17.47 17.71 17.58
N TYR A 17 -16.88 17.00 16.62
CA TYR A 17 -17.55 15.88 15.95
C TYR A 17 -16.93 14.57 16.42
N ILE A 18 -17.80 13.69 16.90
CA ILE A 18 -17.41 12.38 17.42
C ILE A 18 -17.97 11.31 16.50
N GLY A 19 -17.08 10.62 15.78
CA GLY A 19 -17.39 9.48 14.94
C GLY A 19 -17.44 8.20 15.77
N SER A 20 -18.42 7.34 15.49
CA SER A 20 -18.49 6.02 16.12
C SER A 20 -19.10 4.97 15.21
N VAL A 21 -18.72 3.71 15.45
CA VAL A 21 -19.36 2.51 14.92
C VAL A 21 -19.84 1.69 16.10
N VAL A 22 -21.07 1.19 16.03
CA VAL A 22 -21.65 0.29 17.05
C VAL A 22 -21.82 -1.11 16.48
N ASP A 23 -21.65 -2.12 17.32
CA ASP A 23 -22.02 -3.50 16.98
C ASP A 23 -23.53 -3.76 17.17
N SER A 24 -23.95 -5.01 16.95
CA SER A 24 -25.36 -5.42 17.11
C SER A 24 -25.90 -5.25 18.52
N ASP A 25 -25.02 -5.24 19.52
CA ASP A 25 -25.38 -5.11 20.93
C ASP A 25 -25.34 -3.64 21.39
N GLY A 26 -24.99 -2.72 20.49
CA GLY A 26 -24.88 -1.29 20.74
C GLY A 26 -23.55 -0.84 21.33
N SER A 27 -22.55 -1.72 21.40
CA SER A 27 -21.23 -1.40 21.92
C SER A 27 -20.42 -0.62 20.88
N ILE A 28 -19.76 0.45 21.31
CA ILE A 28 -18.90 1.24 20.43
C ILE A 28 -17.62 0.45 20.12
N ILE A 29 -17.49 -0.02 18.89
CA ILE A 29 -16.36 -0.81 18.42
C ILE A 29 -15.29 0.02 17.71
N ALA A 30 -15.64 1.23 17.24
CA ALA A 30 -14.69 2.20 16.70
C ALA A 30 -15.06 3.63 17.11
N SER A 31 -14.06 4.49 17.27
CA SER A 31 -14.21 5.87 17.75
C SER A 31 -13.24 6.81 17.04
N GLU A 32 -13.73 7.99 16.65
CA GLU A 32 -12.93 9.08 16.09
C GLU A 32 -13.34 10.40 16.71
N PHE A 33 -12.36 11.24 17.02
CA PHE A 33 -12.57 12.55 17.61
C PHE A 33 -11.99 13.62 16.69
N LEU A 34 -12.88 14.38 16.04
CA LEU A 34 -12.52 15.55 15.26
C LEU A 34 -12.73 16.82 16.10
N LYS A 35 -11.62 17.51 16.37
CA LYS A 35 -11.60 18.75 17.15
C LYS A 35 -11.41 19.95 16.25
N TRP A 36 -12.18 21.01 16.53
CA TRP A 36 -11.92 22.31 15.91
C TRP A 36 -10.70 22.99 16.54
N GLU A 37 -9.81 23.50 15.70
CA GLU A 37 -8.65 24.29 16.10
C GLU A 37 -8.61 25.61 15.31
N ARG A 38 -7.99 26.63 15.91
CA ARG A 38 -7.94 27.98 15.32
C ARG A 38 -6.99 28.08 14.12
N PHE A 39 -6.02 27.18 14.03
CA PHE A 39 -5.07 27.09 12.93
C PHE A 39 -5.67 26.26 11.79
N GLY A 40 -5.32 26.59 10.55
CA GLY A 40 -5.92 25.98 9.35
C GLY A 40 -5.08 24.85 8.74
N ASP A 41 -5.43 24.50 7.50
CA ASP A 41 -4.74 23.52 6.63
C ASP A 41 -4.80 22.05 7.08
N ALA A 42 -5.74 21.69 7.94
CA ALA A 42 -6.06 20.30 8.21
C ALA A 42 -6.36 19.54 6.90
N PHE A 43 -5.89 18.29 6.83
CA PHE A 43 -6.03 17.42 5.66
C PHE A 43 -5.53 18.04 4.34
N ALA A 44 -4.49 18.89 4.41
CA ALA A 44 -3.95 19.62 3.26
C ALA A 44 -5.01 20.47 2.53
N GLY A 45 -5.95 21.04 3.29
CA GLY A 45 -7.02 21.90 2.78
C GLY A 45 -8.14 21.18 2.05
N ARG A 46 -8.24 19.85 2.18
CA ARG A 46 -9.35 19.07 1.63
C ARG A 46 -10.63 19.25 2.46
N GLU A 47 -11.77 19.29 1.77
CA GLU A 47 -13.08 19.22 2.41
C GLU A 47 -13.43 17.76 2.68
N LEU A 48 -13.91 17.48 3.90
CA LEU A 48 -14.44 16.17 4.29
C LEU A 48 -15.96 16.27 4.43
N SER A 49 -16.64 15.17 4.09
CA SER A 49 -18.09 15.01 4.28
C SER A 49 -18.35 13.97 5.35
N LEU A 50 -18.89 14.40 6.49
CA LEU A 50 -19.22 13.54 7.62
C LEU A 50 -20.66 13.08 7.51
N LYS A 51 -20.88 11.76 7.60
CA LYS A 51 -22.23 11.19 7.71
C LYS A 51 -22.69 11.25 9.16
N MET A 52 -23.71 12.03 9.43
CA MET A 52 -24.21 12.27 10.79
C MET A 52 -25.16 11.15 11.23
N LYS A 53 -25.28 10.91 12.54
CA LYS A 53 -26.21 9.91 13.11
C LYS A 53 -27.68 10.19 12.78
N ASP A 54 -28.03 11.46 12.54
CA ASP A 54 -29.37 11.86 12.08
C ASP A 54 -29.59 11.65 10.58
N GLY A 55 -28.61 11.10 9.86
CA GLY A 55 -28.64 10.86 8.42
C GLY A 55 -28.24 12.05 7.56
N SER A 56 -27.99 13.23 8.15
CA SER A 56 -27.50 14.39 7.42
C SER A 56 -26.02 14.24 7.02
N ILE A 57 -25.55 15.12 6.13
CA ILE A 57 -24.15 15.22 5.74
C ILE A 57 -23.61 16.57 6.20
N GLN A 58 -22.57 16.55 7.04
CA GLN A 58 -21.89 17.75 7.49
C GLN A 58 -20.55 17.91 6.76
N LYS A 59 -20.37 19.04 6.08
CA LYS A 59 -19.10 19.38 5.44
C LYS A 59 -18.19 20.10 6.43
N ILE A 60 -16.93 19.67 6.50
CA ILE A 60 -15.89 20.30 7.32
C ILE A 60 -14.62 20.52 6.50
N LYS A 61 -13.84 21.54 6.85
CA LYS A 61 -12.62 21.91 6.14
C LYS A 61 -11.66 22.69 7.03
N ASP A 62 -10.38 22.64 6.73
CA ASP A 62 -9.25 23.48 7.20
C ASP A 62 -8.95 23.44 8.70
N HIS A 63 -9.96 23.49 9.56
CA HIS A 63 -9.83 23.73 11.00
C HIS A 63 -10.14 22.52 11.87
N TRP A 64 -10.34 21.35 11.27
CA TRP A 64 -10.78 20.15 11.97
C TRP A 64 -9.67 19.12 11.95
N PHE A 65 -9.13 18.78 13.12
CA PHE A 65 -8.01 17.86 13.26
C PHE A 65 -8.47 16.55 13.89
N ASP A 66 -7.98 15.43 13.35
CA ASP A 66 -8.08 14.12 14.00
C ASP A 66 -7.26 14.12 15.29
N CYS A 67 -7.95 13.89 16.41
CA CYS A 67 -7.41 13.85 17.76
C CYS A 67 -7.47 12.43 18.36
N GLY A 68 -7.62 11.38 17.53
CA GLY A 68 -7.67 10.00 17.95
C GLY A 68 -9.07 9.57 18.39
N SER A 69 -9.18 8.87 19.52
CA SER A 69 -10.46 8.40 20.05
C SER A 69 -11.05 9.37 21.07
N TYR A 70 -12.39 9.39 21.14
CA TYR A 70 -13.10 10.08 22.20
C TYR A 70 -13.04 9.25 23.49
N LYS A 71 -12.47 9.81 24.57
CA LYS A 71 -12.11 9.07 25.79
C LYS A 71 -13.33 8.50 26.52
N GLU A 72 -14.47 9.19 26.42
CA GLU A 72 -15.73 8.80 27.03
C GLU A 72 -16.36 7.59 26.33
N HIS A 73 -15.92 7.25 25.12
CA HIS A 73 -16.28 5.98 24.47
C HIS A 73 -15.50 4.78 25.05
N GLY A 74 -14.49 4.99 25.89
CA GLY A 74 -13.67 3.93 26.50
C GLY A 74 -12.21 3.87 26.03
N GLU A 75 -11.59 2.70 26.17
CA GLU A 75 -10.21 2.45 25.76
C GLU A 75 -10.14 1.97 24.30
N PHE A 76 -9.33 2.65 23.49
CA PHE A 76 -9.15 2.32 22.07
C PHE A 76 -7.68 2.15 21.70
N ILE A 77 -7.45 1.35 20.66
CA ILE A 77 -6.15 1.10 20.05
C ILE A 77 -6.17 1.66 18.63
N GLY A 78 -5.19 2.49 18.30
CA GLY A 78 -4.99 2.97 16.93
C GLY A 78 -4.48 1.84 16.05
N ILE A 79 -5.19 1.55 14.96
CA ILE A 79 -4.82 0.53 13.98
C ILE A 79 -4.88 1.10 12.57
N GLY A 80 -4.05 0.55 11.68
CA GLY A 80 -4.17 0.76 10.25
C GLY A 80 -4.95 -0.40 9.63
N ALA A 81 -5.86 -0.11 8.69
CA ALA A 81 -6.40 -1.13 7.80
C ALA A 81 -6.53 -0.65 6.35
N GLY A 82 -6.73 -1.63 5.47
CA GLY A 82 -6.94 -1.47 4.04
C GLY A 82 -7.07 -2.84 3.39
N THR A 83 -7.51 -2.88 2.13
CA THR A 83 -7.48 -4.11 1.34
C THR A 83 -6.04 -4.51 1.03
N LEU A 84 -5.81 -5.77 0.66
CA LEU A 84 -4.47 -6.26 0.31
C LEU A 84 -3.82 -5.40 -0.80
N GLU A 85 -4.58 -5.05 -1.83
CA GLU A 85 -4.14 -4.22 -2.94
C GLU A 85 -3.76 -2.81 -2.47
N TYR A 86 -4.55 -2.21 -1.58
CA TYR A 86 -4.24 -0.91 -1.00
C TYR A 86 -2.95 -0.95 -0.17
N LEU A 87 -2.80 -1.99 0.65
CA LEU A 87 -1.60 -2.24 1.47
C LEU A 87 -0.34 -2.48 0.62
N GLN A 88 -0.48 -2.91 -0.64
CA GLN A 88 0.63 -3.09 -1.58
C GLN A 88 1.10 -1.78 -2.25
N ASP A 89 0.25 -0.75 -2.33
CA ASP A 89 0.48 0.47 -3.12
C ASP A 89 1.16 1.59 -2.34
N CYS A 90 0.79 1.77 -1.08
CA CYS A 90 1.33 2.83 -0.23
C CYS A 90 1.19 2.51 1.25
N PHE A 91 2.18 2.90 2.06
CA PHE A 91 2.19 2.74 3.52
C PHE A 91 1.38 3.81 4.28
N VAL A 92 0.49 4.53 3.60
CA VAL A 92 -0.46 5.43 4.25
C VAL A 92 -1.70 4.62 4.55
N PHE A 93 -1.74 4.01 5.73
CA PHE A 93 -2.89 3.23 6.15
C PHE A 93 -4.05 4.16 6.50
N HIS A 94 -5.28 3.72 6.25
CA HIS A 94 -6.42 4.33 6.90
C HIS A 94 -6.34 3.97 8.39
N GLY A 95 -6.00 4.98 9.19
CA GLY A 95 -5.97 4.87 10.64
C GLY A 95 -7.38 4.94 11.21
N TYR A 96 -7.68 4.12 12.22
CA TYR A 96 -8.87 4.28 13.05
C TYR A 96 -8.59 3.73 14.44
N ASN A 97 -9.43 4.12 15.40
CA ASN A 97 -9.29 3.66 16.79
C ASN A 97 -10.36 2.62 17.06
N ILE A 98 -9.94 1.36 17.22
CA ILE A 98 -10.80 0.22 17.56
C ILE A 98 -10.86 0.03 19.07
N ASN A 99 -12.02 -0.35 19.60
CA ASN A 99 -12.16 -0.64 21.03
C ASN A 99 -11.20 -1.77 21.43
N LYS A 100 -10.53 -1.60 22.57
CA LYS A 100 -9.48 -2.53 23.04
C LYS A 100 -9.98 -3.96 23.21
N GLU A 101 -11.18 -4.18 23.72
CA GLU A 101 -11.73 -5.53 23.91
C GLU A 101 -11.94 -6.23 22.56
N THR A 102 -12.46 -5.49 21.59
CA THR A 102 -12.65 -6.00 20.22
C THR A 102 -11.31 -6.31 19.58
N PHE A 103 -10.32 -5.42 19.70
CA PHE A 103 -8.97 -5.65 19.20
C PHE A 103 -8.33 -6.89 19.84
N MET A 104 -8.41 -7.05 21.16
CA MET A 104 -7.84 -8.20 21.84
C MET A 104 -8.54 -9.51 21.45
N LYS A 105 -9.86 -9.51 21.20
CA LYS A 105 -10.57 -10.67 20.64
C LYS A 105 -10.01 -11.05 19.27
N MET A 106 -9.82 -10.08 18.37
CA MET A 106 -9.23 -10.31 17.04
C MET A 106 -7.81 -10.84 17.12
N VAL A 107 -6.97 -10.24 17.98
CA VAL A 107 -5.59 -10.70 18.20
C VAL A 107 -5.57 -12.12 18.76
N ASN A 108 -6.38 -12.41 19.77
CA ASN A 108 -6.44 -13.74 20.37
C ASN A 108 -6.91 -14.80 19.36
N GLU A 109 -7.92 -14.51 18.55
CA GLU A 109 -8.38 -15.41 17.48
C GLU A 109 -7.26 -15.64 16.46
N TYR A 110 -6.64 -14.56 15.97
CA TYR A 110 -5.56 -14.62 14.99
C TYR A 110 -4.38 -15.46 15.48
N LEU A 111 -3.97 -15.26 16.75
CA LEU A 111 -2.87 -15.99 17.37
C LEU A 111 -3.17 -17.46 17.66
N THR A 112 -4.42 -17.93 17.51
CA THR A 112 -4.71 -19.37 17.48
C THR A 112 -4.26 -20.05 16.19
N ARG A 113 -4.10 -19.29 15.11
CA ARG A 113 -3.81 -19.79 13.76
C ARG A 113 -2.43 -19.41 13.26
N ASP A 114 -1.88 -18.29 13.73
CA ASP A 114 -0.66 -17.70 13.19
C ASP A 114 0.13 -16.90 14.26
N LYS A 115 1.20 -16.22 13.84
CA LYS A 115 2.06 -15.39 14.70
C LYS A 115 1.91 -13.90 14.39
N LEU A 116 2.38 -13.06 15.31
CA LEU A 116 2.65 -11.66 14.97
C LEU A 116 3.85 -11.59 14.01
N TYR A 117 3.65 -10.95 12.87
CA TYR A 117 4.70 -10.68 11.90
C TYR A 117 5.31 -9.31 12.17
N GLU A 118 6.64 -9.24 12.07
CA GLU A 118 7.30 -7.93 12.04
C GLU A 118 6.92 -7.17 10.78
N TYR A 119 6.98 -5.84 10.86
CA TYR A 119 6.69 -4.95 9.73
C TYR A 119 7.37 -5.40 8.42
N LYS A 120 8.64 -5.79 8.52
CA LYS A 120 9.43 -6.21 7.36
C LYS A 120 8.93 -7.54 6.76
N GLU A 121 8.49 -8.47 7.59
CA GLU A 121 7.92 -9.74 7.13
C GLU A 121 6.61 -9.50 6.37
N CYS A 122 5.73 -8.66 6.92
CA CYS A 122 4.51 -8.24 6.23
C CYS A 122 4.82 -7.54 4.90
N GLU A 123 5.81 -6.65 4.89
CA GLU A 123 6.22 -5.93 3.68
C GLU A 123 6.70 -6.89 2.58
N GLU A 124 7.56 -7.85 2.93
CA GLU A 124 8.02 -8.88 1.98
C GLU A 124 6.84 -9.74 1.49
N TRP A 125 5.94 -10.15 2.38
CA TRP A 125 4.78 -10.96 2.01
C TRP A 125 3.82 -10.21 1.07
N CYS A 126 3.44 -8.97 1.40
CA CYS A 126 2.56 -8.15 0.56
C CYS A 126 3.15 -7.97 -0.84
N LYS A 127 4.46 -7.74 -0.94
CA LYS A 127 5.15 -7.59 -2.23
C LYS A 127 5.20 -8.87 -3.05
N LEU A 128 4.93 -10.03 -2.47
CA LEU A 128 4.90 -11.32 -3.17
C LEU A 128 3.52 -11.70 -3.72
N GLN A 129 2.46 -10.98 -3.35
CA GLN A 129 1.08 -11.29 -3.73
C GLN A 129 0.69 -10.86 -5.15
N TYR A 130 1.62 -10.35 -5.96
CA TYR A 130 1.35 -10.02 -7.36
C TYR A 130 1.30 -11.27 -8.25
N ASP A 131 0.71 -11.11 -9.44
CA ASP A 131 0.96 -12.03 -10.54
C ASP A 131 2.41 -11.88 -11.03
N TRP A 132 3.08 -13.03 -11.18
CA TRP A 132 4.49 -13.13 -11.51
C TRP A 132 4.72 -13.86 -12.84
N TYR A 133 5.42 -13.20 -13.76
CA TYR A 133 5.71 -13.69 -15.10
C TYR A 133 7.19 -14.09 -15.24
N ASP A 134 7.48 -15.18 -15.96
CA ASP A 134 8.86 -15.59 -16.26
C ASP A 134 9.58 -14.50 -17.06
N VAL A 135 10.70 -13.99 -16.53
CA VAL A 135 11.47 -12.95 -17.24
C VAL A 135 12.09 -13.52 -18.51
N ILE A 136 11.82 -12.86 -19.64
CA ILE A 136 12.34 -13.24 -20.96
C ILE A 136 13.34 -12.20 -21.43
N VAL A 137 14.57 -12.66 -21.72
CA VAL A 137 15.63 -11.84 -22.29
C VAL A 137 16.20 -12.55 -23.50
N ASN A 138 16.25 -11.86 -24.64
CA ASN A 138 16.73 -12.41 -25.92
C ASN A 138 16.05 -13.75 -26.28
N GLY A 139 14.74 -13.84 -26.06
CA GLY A 139 13.94 -15.03 -26.34
C GLY A 139 14.12 -16.21 -25.37
N LYS A 140 14.86 -16.04 -24.27
CA LYS A 140 15.10 -17.08 -23.27
C LYS A 140 14.57 -16.68 -21.89
N LYS A 141 13.95 -17.64 -21.19
CA LYS A 141 13.60 -17.49 -19.79
C LYS A 141 14.87 -17.49 -18.93
N ILE A 142 14.95 -16.57 -17.97
CA ILE A 142 16.04 -16.46 -17.00
C ILE A 142 15.48 -16.70 -15.57
N PRO A 143 16.30 -16.92 -14.53
CA PRO A 143 15.82 -17.39 -13.22
C PRO A 143 15.18 -16.28 -12.35
N TYR A 144 14.47 -15.36 -12.99
CA TYR A 144 13.75 -14.28 -12.34
C TYR A 144 12.28 -14.27 -12.78
N LEU A 145 11.44 -13.75 -11.91
CA LEU A 145 10.06 -13.42 -12.20
C LEU A 145 9.88 -11.91 -12.14
N MET A 146 8.92 -11.38 -12.90
CA MET A 146 8.58 -9.97 -12.95
C MET A 146 7.08 -9.81 -12.78
N ASN A 147 6.66 -8.82 -11.98
CA ASN A 147 5.26 -8.45 -11.88
C ASN A 147 4.89 -7.34 -12.87
N GLU A 148 3.60 -7.00 -12.96
CA GLU A 148 3.10 -5.96 -13.87
C GLU A 148 3.70 -4.55 -13.67
N ARG A 149 4.36 -4.30 -12.54
CA ARG A 149 5.03 -3.03 -12.20
C ARG A 149 6.50 -3.01 -12.58
N GLY A 150 7.02 -4.10 -13.14
CA GLY A 150 8.44 -4.26 -13.46
C GLY A 150 9.31 -4.60 -12.25
N ASN A 151 8.73 -4.85 -11.08
CA ASN A 151 9.47 -5.36 -9.92
C ASN A 151 9.84 -6.82 -10.18
N MET A 152 10.98 -7.25 -9.66
CA MET A 152 11.49 -8.59 -9.89
C MET A 152 11.86 -9.34 -8.61
N ILE A 153 11.76 -10.66 -8.69
CA ILE A 153 12.22 -11.61 -7.68
C ILE A 153 12.99 -12.76 -8.32
N GLU A 154 13.86 -13.41 -7.55
CA GLU A 154 14.41 -14.72 -7.91
C GLU A 154 13.30 -15.78 -7.94
N LYS A 155 13.30 -16.63 -8.97
CA LYS A 155 12.22 -17.60 -9.19
C LYS A 155 12.10 -18.62 -8.05
N GLU A 156 13.22 -19.09 -7.53
CA GLU A 156 13.30 -20.13 -6.49
C GLU A 156 13.16 -19.55 -5.08
N THR A 157 13.99 -18.56 -4.75
CA THR A 157 14.08 -18.02 -3.39
C THR A 157 13.02 -16.97 -3.08
N LYS A 158 12.34 -16.45 -4.11
CA LYS A 158 11.41 -15.31 -4.03
C LYS A 158 12.03 -14.02 -3.49
N LYS A 159 13.36 -13.94 -3.39
CA LYS A 159 14.05 -12.72 -2.95
C LYS A 159 13.95 -11.63 -4.00
N HIS A 160 13.66 -10.40 -3.56
CA HIS A 160 13.66 -9.23 -4.42
C HIS A 160 15.02 -8.98 -5.07
N VAL A 161 14.98 -8.58 -6.34
CA VAL A 161 16.16 -8.16 -7.10
C VAL A 161 15.88 -6.84 -7.81
N TYR A 162 16.92 -6.02 -7.90
CA TYR A 162 16.85 -4.67 -8.48
C TYR A 162 17.81 -4.56 -9.68
N PRO A 163 17.51 -5.21 -10.82
CA PRO A 163 18.41 -5.23 -11.96
C PRO A 163 18.37 -3.95 -12.80
N ARG A 164 17.47 -3.01 -12.51
CA ARG A 164 17.34 -1.75 -13.27
C ARG A 164 18.54 -0.85 -13.00
N GLU A 165 19.22 -0.42 -14.05
CA GLU A 165 20.23 0.64 -14.00
C GLU A 165 19.85 1.78 -14.95
N ASN A 166 20.03 3.02 -14.49
CA ASN A 166 19.89 4.23 -15.29
C ASN A 166 21.28 4.84 -15.49
N VAL A 167 21.65 5.11 -16.74
CA VAL A 167 22.97 5.66 -17.10
C VAL A 167 22.79 6.95 -17.88
N MET A 168 23.35 8.03 -17.36
CA MET A 168 23.40 9.32 -18.04
C MET A 168 24.61 9.38 -18.98
N LYS A 169 24.38 9.63 -20.27
CA LYS A 169 25.45 9.80 -21.28
C LYS A 169 25.31 11.13 -21.99
N LYS A 170 26.43 11.80 -22.24
CA LYS A 170 26.48 13.03 -23.05
C LYS A 170 26.53 12.65 -24.54
N VAL A 171 25.50 13.01 -25.29
CA VAL A 171 25.37 12.75 -26.73
C VAL A 171 25.11 14.09 -27.41
N ASN A 172 26.00 14.48 -28.34
CA ASN A 172 25.91 15.75 -29.07
C ASN A 172 25.75 16.96 -28.13
N GLY A 173 26.51 17.00 -27.04
CA GLY A 173 26.49 18.10 -26.07
C GLY A 173 25.34 18.07 -25.06
N ARG A 174 24.33 17.20 -25.22
CA ARG A 174 23.19 17.06 -24.30
C ARG A 174 23.29 15.77 -23.50
N TYR A 175 22.91 15.80 -22.22
CA TYR A 175 22.77 14.57 -21.44
C TYR A 175 21.48 13.84 -21.83
N LYS A 176 21.58 12.53 -22.01
CA LYS A 176 20.46 11.61 -22.21
C LYS A 176 20.56 10.48 -21.19
N GLU A 177 19.45 10.16 -20.55
CA GLU A 177 19.34 8.99 -19.69
C GLU A 177 19.03 7.75 -20.53
N TYR A 178 19.67 6.64 -20.20
CA TYR A 178 19.42 5.34 -20.79
C TYR A 178 19.13 4.33 -19.67
N THR A 179 18.00 3.65 -19.76
CA THR A 179 17.59 2.62 -18.78
C THR A 179 17.79 1.22 -19.35
N TYR A 180 18.42 0.36 -18.56
CA TYR A 180 18.68 -1.04 -18.91
C TYR A 180 18.37 -1.95 -17.73
N PHE A 181 18.20 -3.24 -18.02
CA PHE A 181 18.33 -4.28 -17.01
C PHE A 181 19.69 -4.95 -17.10
N LYS A 182 20.30 -5.16 -15.94
CA LYS A 182 21.58 -5.84 -15.76
C LYS A 182 21.37 -7.07 -14.88
N PHE A 183 21.34 -8.22 -15.51
CA PHE A 183 21.15 -9.51 -14.86
C PHE A 183 22.50 -10.14 -14.51
N LYS A 184 22.58 -10.75 -13.33
CA LYS A 184 23.75 -11.50 -12.88
C LYS A 184 23.30 -12.72 -12.08
N TYR A 185 23.41 -13.91 -12.68
CA TYR A 185 22.99 -15.17 -12.06
C TYR A 185 23.92 -16.33 -12.43
N LYS A 186 23.87 -17.43 -11.68
CA LYS A 186 24.50 -18.70 -12.08
C LYS A 186 23.50 -19.51 -12.88
N ASN A 187 23.92 -20.05 -14.02
CA ASN A 187 23.08 -20.99 -14.76
C ASN A 187 23.12 -22.40 -14.12
N ASN A 188 22.37 -23.34 -14.70
CA ASN A 188 22.28 -24.72 -14.20
C ASN A 188 23.61 -25.48 -14.17
N TYR A 189 24.64 -24.98 -14.86
CA TYR A 189 26.00 -25.54 -14.87
C TYR A 189 26.94 -24.85 -13.88
N GLY A 190 26.42 -23.92 -13.07
CA GLY A 190 27.20 -23.12 -12.12
C GLY A 190 27.96 -21.94 -12.73
N ASN A 191 27.86 -21.73 -14.05
CA ASN A 191 28.57 -20.65 -14.74
C ASN A 191 27.89 -19.30 -14.46
N LEU A 192 28.71 -18.28 -14.18
CA LEU A 192 28.22 -16.91 -14.01
C LEU A 192 27.80 -16.31 -15.35
N VAL A 193 26.52 -15.97 -15.47
CA VAL A 193 25.93 -15.29 -16.61
C VAL A 193 25.71 -13.82 -16.25
N LYS A 194 26.14 -12.93 -17.15
CA LYS A 194 25.88 -11.48 -17.08
C LYS A 194 25.22 -11.04 -18.36
N ILE A 195 24.07 -10.37 -18.27
CA ILE A 195 23.31 -9.88 -19.42
C ILE A 195 22.92 -8.44 -19.17
N GLU A 196 23.20 -7.58 -20.14
CA GLU A 196 22.65 -6.23 -20.20
C GLU A 196 21.65 -6.19 -21.35
N SER A 197 20.45 -5.67 -21.10
CA SER A 197 19.42 -5.56 -22.13
C SER A 197 18.58 -4.29 -21.95
N ASN A 198 18.04 -3.79 -23.06
CA ASN A 198 17.19 -2.61 -23.05
C ASN A 198 15.95 -2.85 -22.18
N TYR A 199 15.66 -1.89 -21.30
CA TYR A 199 14.59 -2.00 -20.31
C TYR A 199 13.22 -2.27 -20.94
N LEU A 200 12.81 -1.47 -21.92
CA LEU A 200 11.50 -1.61 -22.58
C LEU A 200 11.38 -2.94 -23.35
N ASN A 201 12.46 -3.39 -24.00
CA ASN A 201 12.45 -4.66 -24.75
C ASN A 201 12.21 -5.86 -23.83
N VAL A 202 12.82 -5.88 -22.64
CA VAL A 202 12.62 -6.96 -21.67
C VAL A 202 11.19 -6.92 -21.11
N LEU A 203 10.67 -5.73 -20.79
CA LEU A 203 9.28 -5.59 -20.33
C LEU A 203 8.30 -6.14 -21.36
N LYS A 204 8.42 -5.73 -22.63
CA LYS A 204 7.56 -6.20 -23.73
C LYS A 204 7.68 -7.70 -24.00
N ALA A 205 8.87 -8.27 -23.80
CA ALA A 205 9.06 -9.71 -23.98
C ALA A 205 8.51 -10.53 -22.80
N THR A 206 8.39 -9.92 -21.62
CA THR A 206 8.04 -10.62 -20.36
C THR A 206 6.56 -10.46 -20.00
N LEU A 207 6.03 -9.25 -20.12
CA LEU A 207 4.70 -8.91 -19.65
C LEU A 207 3.64 -9.13 -20.74
N PRO A 208 2.48 -9.69 -20.40
CA PRO A 208 1.41 -9.98 -21.36
C PRO A 208 0.53 -8.75 -21.64
N PHE A 209 1.10 -7.55 -21.66
CA PHE A 209 0.37 -6.27 -21.82
C PHE A 209 0.84 -5.53 -23.07
N SER A 210 0.03 -4.59 -23.56
CA SER A 210 0.41 -3.70 -24.65
C SER A 210 1.59 -2.80 -24.23
N GLU A 211 2.29 -2.22 -25.20
CA GLU A 211 3.40 -1.30 -24.88
C GLU A 211 2.92 -0.07 -24.11
N GLU A 212 1.72 0.44 -24.41
CA GLU A 212 1.08 1.55 -23.73
C GLU A 212 0.76 1.21 -22.28
N GLU A 213 0.15 0.04 -22.04
CA GLU A 213 -0.15 -0.46 -20.69
C GLU A 213 1.13 -0.65 -19.88
N ILE A 214 2.18 -1.23 -20.49
CA ILE A 214 3.49 -1.38 -19.86
C ILE A 214 4.06 -0.01 -19.46
N LYS A 215 3.97 0.99 -20.35
CA LYS A 215 4.47 2.33 -20.06
C LYS A 215 3.75 2.97 -18.88
N GLU A 216 2.43 2.80 -18.81
CA GLU A 216 1.61 3.30 -17.70
C GLU A 216 1.93 2.57 -16.38
N LYS A 217 1.80 1.24 -16.35
CA LYS A 217 1.99 0.42 -15.14
C LYS A 217 3.41 0.48 -14.59
N CYS A 218 4.42 0.48 -15.46
CA CYS A 218 5.83 0.56 -15.06
C CYS A 218 6.34 2.01 -14.87
N LYS A 219 5.46 3.02 -14.98
CA LYS A 219 5.78 4.45 -14.83
C LYS A 219 6.98 4.88 -15.68
N LEU A 220 7.00 4.43 -16.94
CA LEU A 220 8.04 4.80 -17.90
C LEU A 220 7.87 6.27 -18.32
N PRO A 221 8.96 7.06 -18.38
CA PRO A 221 8.87 8.42 -18.92
C PRO A 221 8.41 8.36 -20.39
N LYS A 222 7.49 9.27 -20.73
CA LYS A 222 6.92 9.42 -22.09
C LYS A 222 7.97 9.95 -23.07
#